data_AF-A0AAW3EVQ3-F1
#
_entry.id   AF-A0AAW3EVQ3-F1
#
_cell.length_a   1.000
_cell.length_b   1.000
_cell.length_c   1.000
_cell.angle_alpha   90.00
_cell.angle_beta   90.00
_cell.angle_gamma   90.00
#
_symmetry.space_group_name_H-M   'P 1'
#
loop_
_entity.id
_entity.type
_entity.pdbx_description
1 polymer ?
#
loop_
_entity_poly.entity_id
_entity_poly.type
_entity_poly.pdbx_seq_one_letter_code
_entity_poly.pdbx_strand_id
1 'polypeptide(L)'
;MNDKHLWEIKHPYYCTEGGYTHSQEQHKTIWEFKSWADFFAEMGDADMDYNMLFRWDWDEMDDDNRPTFTGDPYYRNGKLKMFFMVQRKGFHSCSIIDVCRADEPAVIEYLMPRLAHLMSLWEPLARITTEDGK
;
A
#
# COMPACT_ATOMS: atom_id res chain seq x y z
N MET A 1 -4.14 9.64 16.99
CA MET A 1 -4.27 9.12 15.61
C MET A 1 -4.21 10.33 14.70
N ASN A 2 -3.55 10.22 13.55
CA ASN A 2 -3.44 11.34 12.62
C ASN A 2 -4.86 11.65 12.11
N ASP A 3 -5.36 12.88 12.26
CA ASP A 3 -6.71 13.29 11.82
C ASP A 3 -6.83 13.39 10.28
N LYS A 4 -5.96 12.69 9.55
CA LYS A 4 -5.85 12.75 8.10
C LYS A 4 -6.40 11.48 7.49
N HIS A 5 -7.09 11.65 6.37
CA HIS A 5 -7.49 10.56 5.52
C HIS A 5 -6.29 9.97 4.77
N LEU A 6 -6.37 8.71 4.37
CA LEU A 6 -5.30 7.99 3.67
C LEU A 6 -4.89 8.70 2.37
N TRP A 7 -5.85 9.24 1.61
CA TRP A 7 -5.58 9.99 0.37
C TRP A 7 -4.87 11.34 0.59
N GLU A 8 -4.79 11.83 1.83
CA GLU A 8 -4.07 13.05 2.19
C GLU A 8 -2.63 12.78 2.62
N ILE A 9 -2.26 11.51 2.83
CA ILE A 9 -0.94 11.13 3.31
C ILE A 9 0.03 11.06 2.12
N LYS A 10 1.17 11.74 2.28
CA LYS A 10 2.31 11.65 1.35
C LYS A 10 3.50 11.05 2.10
N HIS A 11 3.96 9.88 1.66
CA HIS A 11 5.12 9.23 2.24
C HIS A 11 6.42 9.94 1.83
N PRO A 12 7.38 10.14 2.76
CA PRO A 12 8.57 10.95 2.53
C PRO A 12 9.62 10.29 1.61
N TYR A 13 9.54 8.98 1.42
CA TYR A 13 10.39 8.23 0.49
C TYR A 13 9.62 8.01 -0.81
N TYR A 14 10.28 8.05 -1.96
CA TYR A 14 9.66 7.70 -3.25
C TYR A 14 9.84 6.20 -3.55
N CYS A 15 8.84 5.55 -4.15
CA CYS A 15 8.92 4.17 -4.61
C CYS A 15 8.19 4.04 -5.95
N THR A 16 8.87 3.47 -6.93
CA THR A 16 8.26 3.14 -8.22
C THR A 16 7.58 1.77 -8.17
N GLU A 17 6.52 1.61 -8.94
CA GLU A 17 5.66 0.42 -9.00
C GLU A 17 6.42 -0.81 -9.51
N GLY A 18 7.47 -0.62 -10.32
CA GLY A 18 8.26 -1.70 -10.91
C GLY A 18 9.74 -1.66 -10.52
N GLY A 19 10.44 -2.79 -10.72
CA GLY A 19 11.89 -2.86 -10.56
C GLY A 19 12.60 -2.44 -11.85
N TYR A 20 13.64 -1.61 -11.75
CA TYR A 20 14.44 -1.17 -12.91
C TYR A 20 15.05 -2.34 -13.70
N THR A 21 15.43 -3.42 -13.00
CA THR A 21 16.12 -4.59 -13.57
C THR A 21 15.19 -5.74 -13.93
N HIS A 22 13.89 -5.64 -13.63
CA HIS A 22 12.94 -6.75 -13.78
C HIS A 22 11.84 -6.36 -14.75
N SER A 23 11.80 -6.98 -15.93
CA SER A 23 10.72 -6.72 -16.88
C SER A 23 9.40 -7.32 -16.38
N GLN A 24 8.30 -6.63 -16.64
CA GLN A 24 6.95 -7.13 -16.33
C GLN A 24 6.68 -8.49 -16.99
N GLU A 25 7.23 -8.70 -18.18
CA GLU A 25 7.06 -9.91 -18.97
C GLU A 25 7.67 -11.16 -18.32
N GLN A 26 8.75 -10.99 -17.54
CA GLN A 26 9.47 -12.11 -16.92
C GLN A 26 9.00 -12.43 -15.50
N HIS A 27 8.56 -11.42 -14.74
CA HIS A 27 8.33 -11.56 -13.30
C HIS A 27 6.95 -11.08 -12.82
N LYS A 28 6.12 -10.52 -13.71
CA LYS A 28 4.78 -9.96 -13.43
C LYS A 28 4.74 -9.28 -12.05
N THR A 29 5.42 -8.15 -11.94
CA THR A 29 5.59 -7.43 -10.68
C THR A 29 4.49 -6.40 -10.44
N ILE A 30 3.75 -5.99 -11.48
CA ILE A 30 2.58 -5.11 -11.35
C ILE A 30 1.29 -5.91 -11.56
N TRP A 31 0.32 -5.67 -10.67
CA TRP A 31 -1.00 -6.28 -10.68
C TRP A 31 -2.05 -5.17 -10.65
N GLU A 32 -3.10 -5.28 -11.47
CA GLU A 32 -4.16 -4.27 -11.55
C GLU A 32 -5.51 -4.86 -11.12
N PHE A 33 -6.23 -4.14 -10.29
CA PHE A 33 -7.56 -4.50 -9.79
C PHE A 33 -8.55 -3.35 -10.03
N LYS A 34 -9.76 -3.66 -10.48
CA LYS A 34 -10.79 -2.67 -10.82
C LYS A 34 -11.63 -2.20 -9.64
N SER A 35 -11.47 -2.85 -8.48
CA SER A 35 -12.10 -2.44 -7.25
C SER A 35 -11.34 -2.98 -6.03
N TRP A 36 -11.61 -2.37 -4.86
CA TRP A 36 -11.16 -2.92 -3.58
C TRP A 36 -11.66 -4.36 -3.35
N ALA A 37 -12.90 -4.65 -3.74
CA ALA A 37 -13.49 -5.97 -3.60
C ALA A 37 -12.74 -7.03 -4.42
N ASP A 38 -12.34 -6.71 -5.67
CA ASP A 38 -11.56 -7.62 -6.52
C ASP A 38 -10.19 -7.93 -5.90
N PHE A 39 -9.51 -6.89 -5.40
CA PHE A 39 -8.24 -7.05 -4.71
C PHE A 39 -8.39 -7.92 -3.44
N PHE A 40 -9.40 -7.64 -2.62
CA PHE A 40 -9.62 -8.36 -1.37
C PHE A 40 -10.01 -9.82 -1.60
N ALA A 41 -10.76 -10.12 -2.66
CA ALA A 41 -11.10 -11.50 -3.02
C ALA A 41 -9.85 -12.33 -3.40
N GLU A 42 -8.83 -11.70 -3.99
CA GLU A 42 -7.59 -12.37 -4.42
C GLU A 42 -6.52 -12.39 -3.31
N MET A 43 -6.39 -11.28 -2.55
CA MET A 43 -5.25 -11.02 -1.66
C MET A 43 -5.65 -10.83 -0.18
N GLY A 44 -6.93 -10.99 0.15
CA GLY A 44 -7.47 -10.77 1.49
C GLY A 44 -6.88 -11.71 2.53
N ASP A 45 -6.74 -12.99 2.17
CA ASP A 45 -6.20 -14.07 2.98
C ASP A 45 -4.72 -14.40 2.67
N ALA A 46 -4.07 -13.56 1.85
CA ALA A 46 -2.68 -13.76 1.46
C ALA A 46 -1.76 -13.81 2.69
N ASP A 47 -0.88 -14.81 2.70
CA ASP A 47 0.10 -15.04 3.77
C ASP A 47 1.02 -13.82 3.94
N MET A 48 1.08 -13.30 5.17
CA MET A 48 1.81 -12.09 5.53
C MET A 48 3.33 -12.26 5.44
N ASP A 49 3.85 -13.47 5.64
CA ASP A 49 5.28 -13.78 5.56
C ASP A 49 5.77 -13.89 4.10
N TYR A 50 4.87 -14.25 3.18
CA TYR A 50 5.15 -14.30 1.74
C TYR A 50 4.84 -12.98 1.02
N ASN A 51 3.96 -12.16 1.59
CA ASN A 51 3.50 -10.89 1.02
C ASN A 51 3.65 -9.75 2.03
N MET A 52 4.89 -9.48 2.44
CA MET A 52 5.18 -8.40 3.37
C MET A 52 4.89 -7.04 2.71
N LEU A 53 3.76 -6.43 3.06
CA LEU A 53 3.39 -5.08 2.66
C LEU A 53 4.27 -4.08 3.41
N PHE A 54 5.17 -3.41 2.69
CA PHE A 54 6.11 -2.45 3.30
C PHE A 54 5.71 -0.99 3.04
N ARG A 55 4.79 -0.74 2.11
CA ARG A 55 4.33 0.59 1.74
C ARG A 55 2.96 0.54 1.06
N TRP A 56 2.21 1.62 1.21
CA TRP A 56 1.06 1.93 0.38
C TRP A 56 1.14 3.39 -0.08
N ASP A 57 0.43 3.75 -1.16
CA ASP A 57 0.20 5.14 -1.55
C ASP A 57 -1.23 5.26 -2.10
N TRP A 58 -1.96 6.32 -1.75
CA TRP A 58 -3.26 6.62 -2.34
C TRP A 58 -3.14 7.89 -3.17
N ASP A 59 -3.34 7.76 -4.48
CA ASP A 59 -3.29 8.87 -5.43
C ASP A 59 -4.68 9.19 -5.98
N GLU A 60 -5.04 10.47 -6.03
CA GLU A 60 -6.28 10.99 -6.60
C GLU A 60 -6.00 12.06 -7.67
N MET A 61 -4.82 11.96 -8.31
CA MET A 61 -4.41 12.83 -9.39
C MET A 61 -4.48 12.09 -10.74
N ASP A 62 -4.70 12.85 -11.81
CA ASP A 62 -4.53 12.36 -13.19
C ASP A 62 -3.05 12.40 -13.62
N ASP A 63 -2.76 11.98 -14.86
CA ASP A 63 -1.41 11.98 -15.44
C ASP A 63 -0.79 13.39 -15.56
N ASP A 64 -1.64 14.43 -15.58
CA ASP A 64 -1.25 15.86 -15.57
C ASP A 64 -1.14 16.42 -14.13
N ASN A 65 -1.20 15.56 -13.11
CA ASN A 65 -1.16 15.88 -11.69
C ASN A 65 -2.30 16.83 -11.23
N ARG A 66 -3.49 16.66 -11.81
CA ARG A 66 -4.71 17.42 -11.44
C ARG A 66 -5.63 16.56 -10.58
N PRO A 67 -6.27 17.12 -9.53
CA PRO A 67 -7.22 16.39 -8.71
C PRO A 67 -8.40 15.85 -9.52
N THR A 68 -8.72 14.58 -9.33
CA THR A 68 -9.82 13.88 -10.04
C THR A 68 -11.09 13.73 -9.21
N PHE A 69 -11.05 14.15 -7.93
CA PHE A 69 -12.18 13.99 -7.02
C PHE A 69 -13.34 14.91 -7.41
N THR A 70 -14.52 14.32 -7.61
CA THR A 70 -15.73 15.01 -8.09
C THR A 70 -16.64 15.50 -6.96
N GLY A 71 -16.33 15.19 -5.71
CA GLY A 71 -17.20 15.44 -4.55
C GLY A 71 -18.02 14.22 -4.11
N ASP A 72 -18.11 13.17 -4.94
CA ASP A 72 -18.81 11.93 -4.59
C ASP A 72 -17.84 10.90 -3.98
N PRO A 73 -18.00 10.51 -2.71
CA PRO A 73 -17.11 9.54 -2.05
C PRO A 73 -17.19 8.12 -2.64
N TYR A 74 -18.20 7.80 -3.45
CA TYR A 74 -18.36 6.51 -4.13
C TYR A 74 -17.79 6.51 -5.56
N TYR A 75 -17.35 7.66 -6.07
CA TYR A 75 -16.73 7.75 -7.38
C TYR A 75 -15.29 7.20 -7.32
N ARG A 76 -14.97 6.20 -8.16
CA ARG A 76 -13.62 5.61 -8.24
C ARG A 76 -12.68 6.49 -9.04
N ASN A 77 -12.12 7.47 -8.38
CA ASN A 77 -11.11 8.37 -8.94
C ASN A 77 -9.70 8.11 -8.37
N GLY A 78 -9.60 7.27 -7.34
CA GLY A 78 -8.35 6.98 -6.65
C GLY A 78 -7.64 5.73 -7.17
N LYS A 79 -6.31 5.77 -7.13
CA LYS A 79 -5.42 4.63 -7.32
C LYS A 79 -4.72 4.33 -5.99
N LEU A 80 -5.06 3.22 -5.37
CA LEU A 80 -4.34 2.71 -4.21
C LEU A 80 -3.23 1.77 -4.69
N LYS A 81 -1.99 2.12 -4.40
CA LYS A 81 -0.80 1.33 -4.71
C LYS A 81 -0.36 0.61 -3.44
N MET A 82 -0.16 -0.70 -3.52
CA MET A 82 0.31 -1.53 -2.41
C MET A 82 1.59 -2.25 -2.82
N PHE A 83 2.66 -2.04 -2.05
CA PHE A 83 3.99 -2.54 -2.38
C PHE A 83 4.39 -3.70 -1.46
N PHE A 84 4.59 -4.86 -2.05
CA PHE A 84 4.91 -6.09 -1.35
C PHE A 84 6.34 -6.52 -1.64
N MET A 85 7.09 -6.92 -0.62
CA MET A 85 8.39 -7.54 -0.82
C MET A 85 8.19 -9.02 -1.18
N VAL A 86 8.71 -9.46 -2.33
CA VAL A 86 8.57 -10.86 -2.75
C VAL A 86 9.68 -11.70 -2.13
N GLN A 87 9.28 -12.73 -1.37
CA GLN A 87 10.22 -13.57 -0.64
C GLN A 87 11.24 -14.25 -1.57
N ARG A 88 12.53 -14.22 -1.18
CA ARG A 88 13.67 -14.90 -1.85
C ARG A 88 13.99 -14.43 -3.27
N LYS A 89 13.30 -13.41 -3.76
CA LYS A 89 13.51 -12.90 -5.13
C LYS A 89 14.25 -11.58 -5.18
N GLY A 90 14.32 -10.85 -4.06
CA GLY A 90 15.08 -9.60 -3.95
C GLY A 90 14.45 -8.44 -4.73
N PHE A 91 13.18 -8.55 -5.12
CA PHE A 91 12.41 -7.49 -5.75
C PHE A 91 11.04 -7.36 -5.09
N HIS A 92 10.40 -6.21 -5.29
CA HIS A 92 9.01 -5.98 -4.86
C HIS A 92 8.02 -6.16 -6.00
N SER A 93 6.76 -6.41 -5.64
CA SER A 93 5.60 -6.27 -6.51
C SER A 93 4.75 -5.08 -6.06
N CYS A 94 3.91 -4.58 -6.97
CA CYS A 94 2.96 -3.52 -6.73
C CYS A 94 1.58 -3.93 -7.22
N SER A 95 0.59 -3.91 -6.32
CA SER A 95 -0.82 -3.97 -6.70
C SER A 95 -1.35 -2.55 -6.85
N ILE A 96 -2.00 -2.25 -7.98
CA ILE A 96 -2.67 -0.98 -8.26
C ILE A 96 -4.17 -1.26 -8.27
N ILE A 97 -4.89 -0.62 -7.36
CA ILE A 97 -6.31 -0.87 -7.12
C ILE A 97 -7.10 0.42 -7.39
N ASP A 98 -8.15 0.30 -8.20
CA ASP A 98 -9.14 1.38 -8.38
C ASP A 98 -10.03 1.50 -7.14
N VAL A 99 -9.94 2.62 -6.44
CA VAL A 99 -10.63 2.86 -5.16
C VAL A 99 -11.43 4.16 -5.19
N CYS A 100 -12.42 4.23 -4.30
CA CYS A 100 -13.13 5.45 -3.95
C CYS A 100 -12.92 5.75 -2.45
N ARG A 101 -13.21 6.97 -2.01
CA ARG A 101 -13.02 7.35 -0.60
C ARG A 101 -13.86 6.52 0.37
N ALA A 102 -15.01 6.00 -0.06
CA ALA A 102 -15.83 5.10 0.73
C ALA A 102 -15.14 3.74 1.03
N ASP A 103 -14.10 3.36 0.28
CA ASP A 103 -13.32 2.14 0.54
C ASP A 103 -12.34 2.31 1.72
N GLU A 104 -12.05 3.55 2.16
CA GLU A 104 -11.02 3.84 3.17
C GLU A 104 -11.14 3.02 4.47
N PRO A 105 -12.32 2.87 5.11
CA PRO A 105 -12.42 2.08 6.33
C PRO A 105 -11.95 0.63 6.16
N ALA A 106 -12.30 0.00 5.04
CA ALA A 106 -11.91 -1.37 4.73
C ALA A 106 -10.41 -1.46 4.38
N VAL A 107 -9.86 -0.44 3.72
CA VAL A 107 -8.42 -0.32 3.47
C VAL A 107 -7.66 -0.22 4.79
N ILE A 108 -8.11 0.62 5.73
CA ILE A 108 -7.50 0.73 7.06
C ILE A 108 -7.51 -0.61 7.77
N GLU A 109 -8.65 -1.31 7.77
CA GLU A 109 -8.77 -2.64 8.39
C GLU A 109 -7.75 -3.64 7.81
N TYR A 110 -7.51 -3.61 6.50
CA TYR A 110 -6.51 -4.45 5.85
C TYR A 110 -5.05 -4.05 6.17
N LEU A 111 -4.78 -2.74 6.26
CA LEU A 111 -3.44 -2.20 6.50
C LEU A 111 -2.98 -2.38 7.95
N MET A 112 -3.86 -2.27 8.93
CA MET A 112 -3.52 -2.31 10.36
C MET A 112 -2.74 -3.57 10.79
N PRO A 113 -3.20 -4.81 10.50
CA PRO A 113 -2.41 -6.00 10.86
C PRO A 113 -1.07 -6.06 10.11
N ARG A 114 -1.03 -5.59 8.86
CA ARG A 114 0.19 -5.56 8.03
C ARG A 114 1.21 -4.56 8.54
N LEU A 115 0.76 -3.41 9.04
CA LEU A 115 1.60 -2.45 9.75
C LEU A 115 2.19 -3.08 11.01
N ALA A 116 1.38 -3.77 11.82
CA ALA A 116 1.87 -4.44 13.02
C ALA A 116 2.95 -5.49 12.69
N HIS A 117 2.73 -6.28 11.63
CA HIS A 117 3.70 -7.24 11.15
C HIS A 117 5.01 -6.56 10.67
N LEU A 118 4.92 -5.51 9.86
CA LEU A 118 6.09 -4.75 9.39
C LEU A 118 6.90 -4.14 10.55
N MET A 119 6.23 -3.58 11.55
CA MET A 119 6.88 -2.98 12.71
C MET A 119 7.54 -4.03 13.63
N SER A 120 6.99 -5.26 13.67
CA SER A 120 7.55 -6.35 14.49
C SER A 120 9.00 -6.70 14.13
N LEU A 121 9.42 -6.45 12.88
CA LEU A 121 10.78 -6.68 12.42
C LEU A 121 11.82 -5.84 13.18
N TRP A 122 11.42 -4.65 13.62
CA TRP A 122 12.30 -3.68 14.29
C TRP A 122 11.97 -3.52 15.77
N GLU A 123 10.94 -4.23 16.26
CA GLU A 123 10.46 -4.14 17.64
C GLU A 123 11.59 -4.27 18.69
N PRO A 124 12.55 -5.21 18.57
CA PRO A 124 13.61 -5.33 19.57
C PRO A 124 14.45 -4.06 19.73
N LEU A 125 14.65 -3.30 18.65
CA LEU A 125 15.41 -2.04 18.68
C LEU A 125 14.54 -0.85 19.06
N ALA A 126 13.28 -0.84 18.62
CA ALA A 126 12.33 0.22 18.96
C ALA A 126 12.06 0.31 20.47
N ARG A 127 12.18 -0.79 21.21
CA ARG A 127 12.02 -0.80 22.66
C ARG A 127 13.23 -0.17 23.39
N ILE A 128 14.45 -0.43 22.91
CA ILE A 128 15.69 0.12 23.50
C ILE A 128 15.68 1.65 23.46
N THR A 129 15.25 2.25 22.36
CA THR A 129 15.19 3.72 22.21
C THR A 129 14.14 4.39 23.11
N THR A 130 13.19 3.64 23.66
CA THR A 130 12.18 4.18 24.61
C THR A 130 12.57 4.03 26.08
N GLU A 131 13.49 3.12 26.40
CA GLU A 131 13.93 2.85 27.77
C GLU A 131 15.19 3.66 28.16
N ASP A 132 16.09 3.94 27.21
CA ASP A 132 17.31 4.74 27.45
C ASP A 132 17.11 6.26 27.26
N GLY A 133 15.86 6.70 27.02
CA GLY A 133 15.47 8.10 26.78
C GLY A 133 14.70 8.77 27.91
N LYS A 134 14.73 8.22 29.14
CA LYS A 134 14.21 8.86 30.36
C LYS A 134 15.33 9.30 31.29
#